data_AF-A0A1Q9WK87-F1
#
_entry.id   AF-A0A1Q9WK87-F1
#
_cell.length_a   1.000
_cell.length_b   1.000
_cell.length_c   1.000
_cell.angle_alpha   90.00
_cell.angle_beta   90.00
_cell.angle_gamma   90.00
#
_symmetry.space_group_name_H-M   'P 1'
#
loop_
_entity.id
_entity.type
_entity.pdbx_description
1 polymer ?
#
loop_
_entity_poly.entity_id
_entity_poly.type
_entity_poly.pdbx_seq_one_letter_code
_entity_poly.pdbx_strand_id
1 'polypeptide(L)'
;TTLGSANINTRSMQVDSELNICIEDPAVTRPLREHLFGVHTGDEMIGAHMAETFKKWKEIIGKNNTRRIRSVQRKGVMTPTSPVASLVEFLQESPVQKNWD
;
A
#
# COMPACT_ATOMS: atom_id res chain seq x y z
N THR A 1 -0.34 -8.23 -15.08
CA THR A 1 0.12 -8.43 -13.68
C THR A 1 1.26 -9.40 -13.66
N THR A 2 2.36 -9.06 -12.96
CA THR A 2 3.41 -10.03 -12.63
C THR A 2 3.22 -10.47 -11.19
N LEU A 3 3.34 -11.76 -10.91
CA LEU A 3 3.27 -12.33 -9.57
C LEU A 3 4.42 -13.33 -9.42
N GLY A 4 5.17 -13.21 -8.34
CA GLY A 4 6.36 -14.02 -8.13
C GLY A 4 6.98 -13.80 -6.77
N SER A 5 8.12 -14.43 -6.56
CA SER A 5 8.90 -14.31 -5.33
C SER A 5 9.87 -13.12 -5.32
N ALA A 6 10.18 -12.55 -6.49
CA ALA A 6 11.14 -11.47 -6.61
C ALA A 6 10.67 -10.18 -5.93
N ASN A 7 11.46 -9.70 -4.96
CA ASN A 7 11.35 -8.36 -4.44
C ASN A 7 11.98 -7.32 -5.40
N ILE A 8 11.59 -6.05 -5.28
CA ILE A 8 12.23 -4.96 -6.03
C ILE A 8 13.51 -4.54 -5.31
N ASN A 9 14.59 -5.30 -5.50
CA ASN A 9 15.94 -5.00 -5.04
C ASN A 9 16.97 -5.73 -5.90
N THR A 10 18.25 -5.36 -5.79
CA THR A 10 19.34 -5.97 -6.59
C THR A 10 19.48 -7.47 -6.32
N ARG A 11 19.27 -7.90 -5.07
CA ARG A 11 19.38 -9.30 -4.67
C ARG A 11 18.40 -10.19 -5.45
N SER A 12 17.11 -9.91 -5.39
CA SER A 12 16.08 -10.67 -6.11
C SER A 12 16.11 -10.44 -7.63
N MET A 13 16.53 -9.26 -8.09
CA MET A 13 16.51 -8.94 -9.53
C MET A 13 17.77 -9.40 -10.29
N GLN A 14 18.86 -9.76 -9.60
CA GLN A 14 20.15 -10.09 -10.24
C GLN A 14 20.92 -11.26 -9.61
N VAL A 15 20.76 -11.53 -8.31
CA VAL A 15 21.66 -12.43 -7.57
C VAL A 15 20.97 -13.74 -7.20
N ASP A 16 19.81 -13.67 -6.53
CA ASP A 16 19.09 -14.82 -6.01
C ASP A 16 18.24 -15.49 -7.10
N SER A 17 18.00 -16.80 -6.95
CA SER A 17 17.09 -17.53 -7.84
C SER A 17 15.64 -17.23 -7.46
N GLU A 18 14.96 -16.44 -8.30
CA GLU A 18 13.55 -16.05 -8.12
C GLU A 18 12.68 -16.56 -9.29
N LEU A 19 11.37 -16.66 -9.07
CA LEU A 19 10.40 -17.04 -10.10
C LEU A 19 9.25 -16.04 -10.18
N ASN A 20 8.94 -15.59 -11.40
CA ASN A 20 7.79 -14.74 -11.69
C ASN A 20 6.96 -15.30 -12.84
N ILE A 21 5.64 -15.12 -12.74
CA ILE A 21 4.66 -15.45 -13.78
C ILE A 21 4.01 -14.14 -14.25
N CYS A 22 4.00 -13.92 -15.56
CA CYS A 22 3.30 -12.80 -16.17
C CYS A 22 1.90 -13.23 -16.64
N ILE A 23 0.87 -12.47 -16.23
CA ILE A 23 -0.52 -12.64 -16.64
C ILE A 23 -0.96 -11.36 -17.34
N GLU A 24 -1.28 -11.45 -18.62
CA GLU A 24 -1.69 -10.28 -19.44
C GLU A 24 -3.20 -10.16 -19.60
N ASP A 25 -3.96 -11.23 -19.34
CA ASP A 25 -5.40 -11.25 -19.54
C ASP A 25 -6.14 -10.21 -18.65
N PRO A 26 -6.82 -9.21 -19.24
CA PRO A 26 -7.63 -8.23 -18.51
C PRO A 26 -8.75 -8.87 -17.68
N ALA A 27 -9.29 -10.01 -18.12
CA ALA A 27 -10.35 -10.71 -17.40
C ALA A 27 -9.88 -11.23 -16.04
N VAL A 28 -8.56 -11.48 -15.88
CA VAL A 28 -7.96 -11.89 -14.61
C VAL A 28 -7.36 -10.70 -13.87
N THR A 29 -6.64 -9.82 -14.58
CA THR A 29 -5.87 -8.74 -13.95
C THR A 29 -6.73 -7.60 -13.41
N ARG A 30 -7.86 -7.28 -14.06
CA ARG A 30 -8.76 -6.21 -13.61
C ARG A 30 -9.48 -6.57 -12.30
N PRO A 31 -10.15 -7.74 -12.16
CA PRO A 31 -10.80 -8.10 -10.91
C PRO A 31 -9.81 -8.21 -9.74
N LEU A 32 -8.60 -8.73 -9.99
CA LEU A 32 -7.56 -8.79 -8.97
C LEU A 32 -7.20 -7.39 -8.44
N ARG A 33 -6.98 -6.43 -9.34
CA ARG A 33 -6.71 -5.03 -8.97
C ARG A 33 -7.86 -4.42 -8.17
N GLU A 34 -9.10 -4.59 -8.64
CA GLU A 34 -10.29 -4.04 -8.00
C GLU A 34 -10.52 -4.64 -6.61
N HIS A 35 -10.31 -5.95 -6.45
CA HIS A 35 -10.37 -6.62 -5.16
C HIS A 35 -9.33 -6.07 -4.18
N LEU A 36 -8.06 -5.99 -4.59
CA LEU A 36 -7.00 -5.44 -3.72
C LEU A 36 -7.28 -3.97 -3.36
N PHE A 37 -7.79 -3.17 -4.30
CA PHE A 37 -8.16 -1.80 -4.02
C PHE A 37 -9.32 -1.74 -3.01
N GLY A 38 -10.34 -2.59 -3.14
CA GLY A 38 -11.43 -2.71 -2.18
C GLY A 38 -10.93 -3.04 -0.77
N VAL A 39 -10.10 -4.09 -0.64
CA VAL A 39 -9.49 -4.51 0.63
C VAL A 39 -8.72 -3.37 1.32
N HIS A 40 -8.03 -2.54 0.54
CA HIS A 40 -7.20 -1.45 1.09
C HIS A 40 -7.92 -0.12 1.26
N THR A 41 -9.10 0.06 0.67
CA THR A 41 -9.86 1.32 0.73
C THR A 41 -11.22 1.21 1.41
N GLY A 42 -11.66 0.00 1.77
CA GLY A 42 -12.97 -0.26 2.38
C GLY A 42 -14.09 -0.44 1.35
N ASP A 43 -13.80 -1.13 0.24
CA ASP A 43 -14.72 -1.47 -0.86
C ASP A 43 -15.33 -0.30 -1.65
N GLU A 44 -15.12 0.95 -1.22
CA GLU A 44 -15.64 2.17 -1.88
C GLU A 44 -15.07 2.44 -3.29
N MET A 45 -14.09 1.66 -3.76
CA MET A 45 -13.33 1.93 -4.99
C MET A 45 -13.40 0.84 -6.05
N ILE A 46 -14.21 -0.20 -5.85
CA ILE A 46 -14.41 -1.26 -6.85
C ILE A 46 -15.08 -0.63 -8.08
N GLY A 47 -14.41 -0.69 -9.24
CA GLY A 47 -14.92 -0.16 -10.50
C GLY A 47 -14.85 1.36 -10.70
N ALA A 48 -14.26 2.11 -9.76
CA ALA A 48 -14.10 3.56 -9.89
C ALA A 48 -13.05 3.95 -10.96
N HIS A 49 -13.17 5.16 -11.51
CA HIS A 49 -12.14 5.70 -12.42
C HIS A 49 -10.84 5.94 -11.63
N MET A 50 -9.70 5.60 -12.23
CA MET A 50 -8.37 5.76 -11.62
C MET A 50 -8.09 7.14 -11.01
N ALA A 51 -8.65 8.23 -11.55
CA ALA A 51 -8.48 9.58 -11.00
C ALA A 51 -9.19 9.74 -9.63
N GLU A 52 -10.40 9.20 -9.50
CA GLU A 52 -11.15 9.18 -8.25
C GLU A 52 -10.48 8.28 -7.22
N THR A 53 -10.00 7.10 -7.66
CA THR A 53 -9.22 6.19 -6.82
C THR A 53 -7.98 6.87 -6.25
N PHE A 54 -7.23 7.57 -7.10
CA PHE A 54 -6.05 8.29 -6.66
C PHE A 54 -6.36 9.39 -5.64
N LYS A 55 -7.45 10.16 -5.85
CA LYS A 55 -7.89 11.17 -4.89
C LYS A 55 -8.25 10.55 -3.55
N LYS A 56 -9.01 9.45 -3.55
CA LYS A 56 -9.41 8.76 -2.32
C LYS A 56 -8.23 8.17 -1.57
N TRP A 57 -7.25 7.59 -2.29
CA TRP A 57 -6.02 7.10 -1.68
C TRP A 57 -5.31 8.19 -0.87
N LYS A 58 -5.17 9.40 -1.44
CA LYS A 58 -4.60 10.54 -0.73
C LYS A 58 -5.38 10.90 0.53
N GLU A 59 -6.71 10.88 0.46
CA GLU A 59 -7.57 11.15 1.62
C GLU A 59 -7.41 10.11 2.73
N ILE A 60 -7.37 8.81 2.38
CA ILE A 60 -7.17 7.71 3.32
C ILE A 60 -5.80 7.83 4.00
N ILE A 61 -4.75 8.04 3.20
CA ILE A 61 -3.38 8.23 3.70
C ILE A 61 -3.33 9.43 4.67
N GLY A 62 -3.89 10.58 4.31
CA GLY A 62 -3.92 11.76 5.16
C GLY A 62 -4.66 11.54 6.49
N LYS A 63 -5.81 10.85 6.45
CA LYS A 63 -6.57 10.47 7.65
C LYS A 63 -5.77 9.51 8.52
N ASN A 64 -5.15 8.50 7.94
CA ASN A 64 -4.32 7.52 8.65
C ASN A 64 -3.10 8.16 9.31
N ASN A 65 -2.39 9.05 8.60
CA ASN A 65 -1.28 9.81 9.16
C ASN A 65 -1.72 10.72 10.32
N THR A 66 -2.85 11.41 10.19
CA THR A 66 -3.40 12.24 11.27
C THR A 66 -3.73 11.42 12.52
N ARG A 67 -4.34 10.24 12.34
CA ARG A 67 -4.64 9.31 13.45
C ARG A 67 -3.36 8.78 14.10
N ARG A 68 -2.33 8.47 13.30
CA ARG A 68 -1.00 8.05 13.76
C ARG A 68 -0.27 9.11 14.57
N ILE A 69 -0.26 10.37 14.13
CA ILE A 69 0.40 11.46 14.87
C ILE A 69 -0.33 11.72 16.20
N ARG A 70 -1.66 11.76 16.18
CA ARG A 70 -2.47 11.96 17.39
C ARG A 70 -2.28 10.85 18.42
N SER A 71 -2.14 9.59 17.98
CA SER A 71 -1.88 8.48 18.90
C SER A 71 -0.51 8.58 19.56
N VAL A 72 0.52 9.06 18.83
CA VAL A 72 1.86 9.29 19.39
C VAL A 72 1.87 10.45 20.40
N GLN A 73 1.11 11.52 20.15
CA GLN A 73 1.05 12.71 21.03
C GLN A 73 0.28 12.47 22.33
N ARG A 74 -0.73 11.59 22.34
CA ARG A 74 -1.50 11.24 23.55
C ARG A 74 -0.83 10.12 24.35
N LYS A 75 0.35 10.38 24.93
CA LYS A 75 0.85 9.56 26.04
C LYS A 75 -0.07 9.74 27.26
N GLY A 76 -1.10 8.90 27.42
CA GLY A 76 -1.87 8.85 28.68
C GLY A 76 -3.35 8.45 28.60
N VAL A 77 -4.00 8.48 27.43
CA VAL A 77 -5.40 8.03 27.29
C VAL A 77 -5.48 6.97 26.20
N MET A 78 -5.65 5.72 26.62
CA MET A 78 -5.69 4.51 25.80
C MET A 78 -6.99 4.42 24.98
N THR A 79 -7.07 5.14 23.88
CA THR A 79 -7.79 4.64 22.70
C THR A 79 -6.94 4.96 21.47
N PRO A 80 -6.08 4.02 21.02
CA PRO A 80 -5.42 4.15 19.73
C PRO A 80 -6.51 4.39 18.68
N THR A 81 -6.41 5.47 17.91
CA THR A 81 -7.36 5.69 16.83
C THR A 81 -6.92 4.80 15.67
N SER A 82 -7.58 3.66 15.49
CA SER A 82 -7.28 2.72 14.41
C SER A 82 -7.31 3.44 13.06
N PRO A 83 -6.52 3.04 12.06
CA PRO A 83 -6.59 3.62 10.73
C PRO A 83 -8.01 3.46 10.13
N VAL A 84 -8.39 4.33 9.19
CA VAL A 84 -9.68 4.23 8.48
C VAL A 84 -9.74 3.05 7.52
N ALA A 85 -8.58 2.65 6.99
CA ALA A 85 -8.39 1.51 6.11
C ALA A 85 -6.90 1.09 6.16
N SER A 86 -6.54 -0.06 5.62
CA SER A 86 -5.17 -0.60 5.70
C SER A 86 -4.14 0.14 4.83
N LEU A 87 -4.57 0.96 3.88
CA LEU A 87 -3.68 1.77 3.03
C LEU A 87 -2.87 2.79 3.86
N VAL A 88 -1.55 2.71 3.78
CA VAL A 88 -0.62 3.63 4.44
C VAL A 88 0.38 4.20 3.44
N GLU A 89 0.94 5.36 3.75
CA GLU A 89 1.97 5.97 2.93
C GLU A 89 3.29 5.21 3.04
N PHE A 90 3.89 4.88 1.90
CA PHE A 90 5.24 4.34 1.81
C PHE A 90 6.22 5.45 1.41
N LEU A 91 6.26 6.54 2.19
CA LEU A 91 7.23 7.61 2.04
C LEU A 91 7.89 7.82 3.40
N GLN A 92 9.19 7.53 3.46
CA GLN A 92 9.99 7.70 4.66
C GLN A 92 11.11 8.68 4.37
N GLU A 93 10.90 9.95 4.74
CA GLU A 93 11.89 11.02 4.57
C GLU A 93 12.95 11.03 5.68
N SER A 94 12.86 10.08 6.64
CA SER A 94 13.79 10.00 7.76
C SER A 94 15.19 9.62 7.28
N PRO A 95 16.23 10.40 7.59
CA PRO A 95 17.61 10.10 7.20
C PRO A 95 18.23 8.93 7.99
N VAL A 96 17.47 8.32 8.90
CA VAL A 96 17.95 7.28 9.83
C VAL A 96 18.16 5.93 9.12
N GLN A 97 17.31 5.60 8.15
CA GLN A 97 17.50 4.39 7.35
C GLN A 97 18.28 4.77 6.10
N LYS A 98 19.47 4.18 5.96
CA LYS A 98 20.30 4.29 4.78
C LYS A 98 20.17 2.98 4.00
N ASN A 99 20.09 3.09 2.67
CA ASN A 99 19.94 1.96 1.76
C ASN A 99 21.29 1.24 1.57
N TRP A 100 21.89 0.75 2.67
CA TRP A 100 23.22 0.12 2.68
C TRP A 100 23.20 -1.41 2.66
N ASP A 101 22.08 -2.00 2.27
CA ASP A 101 22.03 -3.41 1.86
C ASP A 101 21.88 -3.50 0.33
#